data_AF-A0A1H0HD66-F1
#
_entry.id   AF-A0A1H0HD66-F1
#
_cell.length_a   1.000
_cell.length_b   1.000
_cell.length_c   1.000
_cell.angle_alpha   90.00
_cell.angle_beta   90.00
_cell.angle_gamma   90.00
#
_symmetry.space_group_name_H-M   'P 1'
#
loop_
_entity.id
_entity.type
_entity.pdbx_description
1 polymer ?
#
loop_
_entity_poly.entity_id
_entity_poly.type
_entity_poly.pdbx_seq_one_letter_code
_entity_poly.pdbx_strand_id
1 'polypeptide(L)'
;MSLVIDVPADTVKLLLTPIDPEQPAGHFDVEDETYQAIDQEMVKLGGLREGDIDWPYIDEASRQYLATQCKHWRILGHLQVVWLRTRQWERWADALGLVAGMVELYWDSAYPKPGPTGYLNKRKQVQRLLENLGQVLPSLDRTSFTPTYQAAAELALANLKRCVEDAKLDPAPLEALHRQLGKFSEPVVATDPPRAVTSSSLLDSAFFTSLKAQAPGNEREQRRAVLNMAEQINQQDPYDPTGYQLRRFGLWSHLRTAPPITRDRRTELTAVPMDIVNGYQDALNHNATDPSLLLRLEKSVCASPYWLRGSYLAAQVAARLAMEEVAAAIRQTCERFVCRLPALLELCFSDGTPFVDTQTQAWITGADQAQTTGSPVQEYAGLRDELANQLKTEGVEVVLLRLQELHATHDAPRQRCYATVIAADLLASRGLSWLADDLYASVARLMRDTTAQRWEPELYQRVAAVISESKD
;
A
#
# COMPACT_ATOMS: atom_id res chain seq x y z
N MET A 1 8.50 5.65 12.34
CA MET A 1 9.96 5.38 12.30
C MET A 1 10.30 4.47 13.46
N SER A 2 11.16 3.47 13.27
CA SER A 2 11.66 2.68 14.40
C SER A 2 12.48 3.63 15.27
N LEU A 3 12.08 3.81 16.53
CA LEU A 3 12.85 4.63 17.47
C LEU A 3 14.16 3.89 17.72
N VAL A 4 15.29 4.47 17.28
CA VAL A 4 16.62 3.98 17.61
C VAL A 4 17.05 4.74 18.86
N ILE A 5 17.08 4.05 19.98
CA ILE A 5 17.51 4.59 21.26
C ILE A 5 18.72 3.77 21.69
N ASP A 6 19.86 4.44 21.83
CA ASP A 6 21.10 3.81 22.26
C ASP A 6 21.08 3.67 23.79
N VAL A 7 20.87 2.45 24.27
CA VAL A 7 20.79 2.16 25.70
C VAL A 7 21.99 1.29 26.08
N PRO A 8 22.84 1.73 27.04
CA PRO A 8 24.05 1.01 27.43
C PRO A 8 23.77 -0.44 27.85
N ALA A 9 24.72 -1.33 27.55
CA ALA A 9 24.75 -2.67 28.12
C ALA A 9 24.71 -2.57 29.67
N ASP A 10 23.97 -3.46 30.32
CA ASP A 10 23.73 -3.49 31.78
C ASP A 10 22.85 -2.38 32.38
N THR A 11 22.13 -1.60 31.55
CA THR A 11 21.23 -0.53 32.06
C THR A 11 20.26 -1.02 33.14
N VAL A 12 19.66 -2.20 33.00
CA VAL A 12 18.73 -2.74 34.02
C VAL A 12 19.41 -2.93 35.38
N LYS A 13 20.66 -3.39 35.41
CA LYS A 13 21.40 -3.56 36.67
C LYS A 13 21.63 -2.21 37.35
N LEU A 14 22.02 -1.20 36.57
CA LEU A 14 22.23 0.17 37.05
C LEU A 14 20.93 0.82 37.55
N LEU A 15 19.79 0.54 36.90
CA LEU A 15 18.50 1.06 37.37
C LEU A 15 18.01 0.36 38.64
N LEU A 16 18.48 -0.86 38.93
CA LEU A 16 18.11 -1.61 40.12
C LEU A 16 19.07 -1.41 41.31
N THR A 17 20.22 -0.76 41.12
CA THR A 17 21.10 -0.41 42.25
C THR A 17 20.42 0.56 43.21
N PRO A 18 20.62 0.37 44.53
CA PRO A 18 20.06 1.27 45.55
C PRO A 18 20.63 2.68 45.36
N ILE A 19 19.77 3.68 45.50
CA ILE A 19 20.15 5.10 45.31
C ILE A 19 21.01 5.55 46.49
N ASP A 20 20.58 5.22 47.71
CA ASP A 20 21.30 5.48 48.96
C ASP A 20 21.22 4.21 49.85
N PRO A 21 22.30 3.78 50.52
CA PRO A 21 22.24 2.68 51.50
C PRO A 21 21.20 2.88 52.62
N GLU A 22 20.90 4.12 53.02
CA GLU A 22 19.89 4.40 54.06
C GLU A 22 18.46 4.50 53.50
N GLN A 23 18.33 4.94 52.24
CA GLN A 23 17.05 5.04 51.53
C GLN A 23 17.17 4.42 50.14
N PRO A 24 17.04 3.08 50.02
CA PRO A 24 17.34 2.37 48.79
C PRO A 24 16.42 2.77 47.62
N ALA A 25 15.19 3.23 47.92
CA ALA A 25 14.24 3.73 46.93
C ALA A 25 14.34 5.23 46.61
N GLY A 26 15.20 5.97 47.30
CA GLY A 26 15.33 7.43 47.18
C GLY A 26 14.14 8.23 47.75
N HIS A 27 14.06 9.51 47.40
CA HIS A 27 13.02 10.44 47.86
C HIS A 27 12.16 10.91 46.69
N PHE A 28 10.84 10.89 46.86
CA PHE A 28 9.91 11.41 45.87
C PHE A 28 9.51 12.84 46.23
N ASP A 29 9.84 13.76 45.33
CA ASP A 29 9.33 15.12 45.33
C ASP A 29 8.40 15.33 44.12
N VAL A 30 7.22 15.91 44.37
CA VAL A 30 6.23 16.24 43.34
C VAL A 30 6.67 17.48 42.56
N GLU A 31 7.47 18.35 43.16
CA GLU A 31 8.02 19.56 42.55
C GLU A 31 9.32 19.31 41.78
N ASP A 32 9.81 18.06 41.75
CA ASP A 32 10.99 17.69 40.99
C ASP A 32 10.82 18.00 39.49
N GLU A 33 11.73 18.83 38.96
CA GLU A 33 11.69 19.32 37.59
C GLU A 33 11.77 18.17 36.57
N THR A 34 12.57 17.14 36.84
CA THR A 34 12.73 16.00 35.93
C THR A 34 11.50 15.11 35.92
N TYR A 35 10.88 14.88 37.08
CA TYR A 35 9.61 14.16 37.18
C TYR A 35 8.49 14.87 36.41
N GLN A 36 8.34 16.19 36.61
CA GLN A 36 7.31 16.97 35.95
C GLN A 36 7.52 17.06 34.44
N ALA A 37 8.77 17.24 33.98
CA ALA A 37 9.07 17.29 32.56
C ALA A 37 8.76 15.97 31.86
N ILE A 38 9.10 14.83 32.46
CA ILE A 38 8.72 13.51 31.94
C ILE A 38 7.19 13.37 31.86
N ASP A 39 6.47 13.77 32.91
CA ASP A 39 5.01 13.64 32.93
C ASP A 39 4.33 14.56 31.91
N GLN A 40 4.84 15.79 31.72
CA GLN A 40 4.34 16.74 30.72
C GLN A 40 4.51 16.22 29.29
N GLU A 41 5.65 15.60 28.97
CA GLU A 41 5.84 14.94 27.67
C GLU A 41 4.86 13.78 27.49
N MET A 42 4.65 12.97 28.53
CA MET A 42 3.74 11.83 28.49
C MET A 42 2.26 12.22 28.45
N VAL A 43 1.86 13.43 28.88
CA VAL A 43 0.49 13.96 28.73
C VAL A 43 0.14 14.22 27.27
N LYS A 44 1.12 14.49 26.40
CA LYS A 44 0.89 14.67 24.96
C LYS A 44 0.45 13.37 24.26
N LEU A 45 0.71 12.22 24.88
CA LEU A 45 0.36 10.90 24.36
C LEU A 45 -1.16 10.74 24.25
N GLY A 46 -1.68 10.46 23.04
CA GLY A 46 -3.11 10.37 22.76
C GLY A 46 -3.81 11.71 22.51
N GLY A 47 -3.05 12.82 22.48
CA GLY A 47 -3.53 14.15 22.13
C GLY A 47 -3.09 14.62 20.73
N LEU A 48 -3.53 15.81 20.34
CA LEU A 48 -3.18 16.43 19.04
C LEU A 48 -1.67 16.68 18.86
N ARG A 49 -0.90 16.72 19.95
CA ARG A 49 0.56 16.93 19.98
C ARG A 49 1.36 15.64 20.18
N GLU A 50 0.76 14.47 19.97
CA GLU A 50 1.47 13.18 20.11
C GLU A 50 2.68 13.06 19.16
N GLY A 51 2.64 13.73 18.01
CA GLY A 51 3.75 13.78 17.06
C GLY A 51 4.98 14.54 17.55
N ASP A 52 4.82 15.41 18.56
CA ASP A 52 5.87 16.30 19.09
C ASP A 52 6.53 15.73 20.36
N ILE A 53 6.31 14.45 20.68
CA ILE A 53 6.87 13.82 21.87
C ILE A 53 8.34 13.50 21.64
N ASP A 54 9.19 13.98 22.55
CA ASP A 54 10.62 13.66 22.56
C ASP A 54 10.88 12.34 23.29
N TRP A 55 10.84 11.24 22.53
CA TRP A 55 11.07 9.89 23.05
C TRP A 55 12.51 9.67 23.57
N PRO A 56 13.58 10.13 22.88
CA PRO A 56 14.94 10.09 23.41
C PRO A 56 15.06 10.79 24.77
N TYR A 57 14.46 11.98 24.92
CA TYR A 57 14.46 12.70 26.19
C TYR A 57 13.77 11.90 27.30
N ILE A 58 12.58 11.34 27.03
CA ILE A 58 11.86 10.55 28.04
C ILE A 58 12.68 9.34 28.48
N ASP A 59 13.37 8.66 27.57
CA ASP A 59 14.22 7.52 27.90
C ASP A 59 15.41 7.93 28.80
N GLU A 60 16.19 8.94 28.39
CA GLU A 60 17.35 9.40 29.15
C GLU A 60 16.95 9.97 30.52
N ALA A 61 15.95 10.85 30.56
CA ALA A 61 15.47 11.46 31.79
C ALA A 61 14.87 10.40 32.75
N SER A 62 14.10 9.44 32.24
CA SER A 62 13.53 8.37 33.08
C SER A 62 14.61 7.44 33.63
N ARG A 63 15.65 7.13 32.84
CA ARG A 63 16.80 6.34 33.31
C ARG A 63 17.56 7.09 34.40
N GLN A 64 17.86 8.37 34.20
CA GLN A 64 18.54 9.20 35.18
C GLN A 64 17.72 9.33 36.47
N TYR A 65 16.42 9.56 36.37
CA TYR A 65 15.52 9.70 37.52
C TYR A 65 15.48 8.43 38.37
N LEU A 66 15.31 7.27 37.74
CA LEU A 66 15.29 5.98 38.44
C LEU A 66 16.66 5.61 39.03
N ALA A 67 17.76 6.05 38.42
CA ALA A 67 19.11 5.78 38.92
C ALA A 67 19.51 6.69 40.10
N THR A 68 19.05 7.95 40.13
CA THR A 68 19.62 8.98 41.02
C THR A 68 18.63 9.58 42.02
N GLN A 69 17.34 9.66 41.69
CA GLN A 69 16.35 10.39 42.51
C GLN A 69 15.41 9.45 43.25
N CYS A 70 14.63 8.67 42.51
CA CYS A 70 13.54 7.88 43.10
C CYS A 70 13.16 6.65 42.28
N LYS A 71 12.96 5.51 42.96
CA LYS A 71 12.33 4.31 42.40
C LYS A 71 10.81 4.51 42.35
N HIS A 72 10.33 5.00 41.20
CA HIS A 72 8.92 5.37 41.02
C HIS A 72 8.23 4.55 39.93
N TRP A 73 7.12 3.87 40.28
CA TRP A 73 6.40 2.96 39.38
C TRP A 73 5.83 3.65 38.12
N ARG A 74 5.40 4.91 38.24
CA ARG A 74 4.91 5.69 37.09
C ARG A 74 6.02 5.96 36.05
N ILE A 75 7.21 6.37 36.51
CA ILE A 75 8.36 6.65 35.63
C ILE A 75 8.84 5.37 34.98
N LEU A 76 8.88 4.25 35.71
CA LEU A 76 9.12 2.94 35.12
C LEU A 76 8.11 2.61 34.01
N GLY A 77 6.83 2.92 34.22
CA GLY A 77 5.81 2.73 33.20
C GLY A 77 6.03 3.58 31.95
N HIS A 78 6.51 4.82 32.11
CA HIS A 78 6.87 5.67 30.97
C HIS A 78 8.10 5.13 30.23
N LEU A 79 9.15 4.74 30.95
CA LEU A 79 10.34 4.11 30.39
C LEU A 79 10.01 2.81 29.63
N GLN A 80 9.14 1.97 30.20
CA GLN A 80 8.65 0.77 29.51
C GLN A 80 7.95 1.12 28.19
N VAL A 81 7.11 2.16 28.15
CA VAL A 81 6.46 2.60 26.89
C VAL A 81 7.51 2.97 25.85
N VAL A 82 8.58 3.64 26.24
CA VAL A 82 9.67 4.01 25.31
C VAL A 82 10.40 2.76 24.81
N TRP A 83 10.83 1.86 25.70
CA TRP A 83 11.53 0.64 25.35
C TRP A 83 10.71 -0.30 24.47
N LEU A 84 9.40 -0.42 24.73
CA LEU A 84 8.53 -1.28 23.92
C LEU A 84 8.26 -0.72 22.51
N ARG A 85 8.45 0.59 22.29
CA ARG A 85 8.34 1.19 20.95
C ARG A 85 9.52 0.86 20.03
N THR A 86 10.68 0.49 20.56
CA THR A 86 11.82 0.03 19.72
C THR A 86 11.54 -1.33 19.06
N ARG A 87 10.63 -2.12 19.65
CA ARG A 87 10.24 -3.47 19.19
C ARG A 87 11.40 -4.47 19.09
N GLN A 88 12.45 -4.27 19.88
CA GLN A 88 13.61 -5.17 19.94
C GLN A 88 13.50 -6.15 21.10
N TRP A 89 14.01 -7.37 20.92
CA TRP A 89 14.03 -8.41 21.96
C TRP A 89 14.86 -8.03 23.18
N GLU A 90 15.99 -7.36 22.96
CA GLU A 90 16.84 -6.82 24.03
C GLU A 90 16.02 -5.91 24.97
N ARG A 91 15.36 -4.89 24.41
CA ARG A 91 14.61 -3.90 25.19
C ARG A 91 13.33 -4.47 25.82
N TRP A 92 12.73 -5.46 25.19
CA TRP A 92 11.62 -6.19 25.78
C TRP A 92 12.06 -7.03 26.99
N ALA A 93 13.18 -7.74 26.88
CA ALA A 93 13.76 -8.49 27.99
C ALA A 93 14.21 -7.56 29.12
N ASP A 94 14.80 -6.41 28.79
CA ASP A 94 15.19 -5.39 29.76
C ASP A 94 13.98 -4.82 30.52
N ALA A 95 12.89 -4.51 29.80
CA ALA A 95 11.66 -4.01 30.39
C ALA A 95 11.05 -5.01 31.38
N LEU A 96 11.04 -6.29 31.02
CA LEU A 96 10.56 -7.36 31.89
C LEU A 96 11.48 -7.57 33.09
N GLY A 97 12.79 -7.54 32.89
CA GLY A 97 13.80 -7.61 33.94
C GLY A 97 13.69 -6.46 34.94
N LEU A 98 13.45 -5.24 34.47
CA LEU A 98 13.26 -4.06 35.31
C LEU A 98 11.99 -4.16 36.15
N VAL A 99 10.88 -4.62 35.58
CA VAL A 99 9.64 -4.89 36.33
C VAL A 99 9.88 -5.95 37.40
N ALA A 100 10.53 -7.06 37.04
CA ALA A 100 10.84 -8.15 37.96
C ALA A 100 11.71 -7.67 39.13
N GLY A 101 12.79 -6.94 38.84
CA GLY A 101 13.69 -6.42 39.87
C GLY A 101 13.04 -5.37 40.77
N MET A 102 12.13 -4.55 40.23
CA MET A 102 11.38 -3.57 41.04
C MET A 102 10.35 -4.21 41.97
N VAL A 103 9.74 -5.32 41.56
CA VAL A 103 8.90 -6.13 42.46
C VAL A 103 9.78 -6.84 43.51
N GLU A 104 10.93 -7.39 43.13
CA GLU A 104 11.78 -8.14 44.06
C GLU A 104 12.46 -7.26 45.12
N LEU A 105 13.00 -6.10 44.72
CA LEU A 105 13.86 -5.27 45.58
C LEU A 105 13.14 -4.06 46.20
N TYR A 106 12.10 -3.53 45.54
CA TYR A 106 11.50 -2.24 45.90
C TYR A 106 9.98 -2.28 46.05
N TRP A 107 9.37 -3.46 46.25
CA TRP A 107 7.91 -3.57 46.36
C TRP A 107 7.33 -2.68 47.46
N ASP A 108 7.95 -2.69 48.64
CA ASP A 108 7.49 -1.93 49.80
C ASP A 108 7.94 -0.47 49.75
N SER A 109 9.18 -0.22 49.33
CA SER A 109 9.84 1.09 49.40
C SER A 109 9.57 2.00 48.21
N ALA A 110 9.15 1.48 47.05
CA ALA A 110 8.91 2.29 45.85
C ALA A 110 7.69 3.21 45.95
N TYR A 111 7.79 4.35 45.27
CA TYR A 111 6.76 5.39 45.16
C TYR A 111 5.80 5.12 43.99
N PRO A 112 4.53 5.61 44.01
CA PRO A 112 4.04 6.84 44.65
C PRO A 112 3.66 6.74 46.13
N LYS A 113 3.32 5.55 46.61
CA LYS A 113 2.90 5.31 48.01
C LYS A 113 3.71 4.14 48.57
N PRO A 114 4.76 4.39 49.36
CA PRO A 114 5.48 3.32 50.04
C PRO A 114 4.59 2.65 51.09
N GLY A 115 4.81 1.37 51.32
CA GLY A 115 4.06 0.56 52.28
C GLY A 115 2.67 0.09 51.82
N PRO A 116 1.86 -0.44 52.76
CA PRO A 116 0.71 -1.29 52.44
C PRO A 116 -0.48 -0.58 51.80
N THR A 117 -0.60 0.73 52.00
CA THR A 117 -1.67 1.55 51.39
C THR A 117 -1.50 1.69 49.88
N GLY A 118 -0.29 1.46 49.35
CA GLY A 118 0.04 1.54 47.93
C GLY A 118 -0.12 0.23 47.16
N TYR A 119 -0.24 -0.92 47.83
CA TYR A 119 -0.20 -2.24 47.17
C TYR A 119 -1.25 -2.44 46.10
N LEU A 120 -2.49 -1.97 46.31
CA LEU A 120 -3.55 -2.10 45.31
C LEU A 120 -3.21 -1.41 44.00
N ASN A 121 -2.65 -0.20 44.07
CA ASN A 121 -2.26 0.56 42.88
C ASN A 121 -1.00 -0.03 42.23
N LYS A 122 -0.04 -0.51 43.04
CA LYS A 122 1.15 -1.19 42.54
C LYS A 122 0.80 -2.48 41.79
N ARG A 123 -0.12 -3.30 42.32
CA ARG A 123 -0.64 -4.51 41.63
C ARG A 123 -1.28 -4.19 40.30
N LYS A 124 -2.16 -3.17 40.25
CA LYS A 124 -2.77 -2.70 38.99
C LYS A 124 -1.72 -2.20 37.99
N GLN A 125 -0.69 -1.50 38.47
CA GLN A 125 0.40 -1.06 37.61
C GLN A 125 1.20 -2.25 37.06
N VAL A 126 1.62 -3.19 37.90
CA VAL A 126 2.32 -4.41 37.46
C VAL A 126 1.48 -5.19 36.46
N GLN A 127 0.19 -5.39 36.73
CA GLN A 127 -0.73 -6.03 35.79
C GLN A 127 -0.72 -5.34 34.42
N ARG A 128 -0.88 -4.01 34.38
CA ARG A 128 -0.84 -3.24 33.13
C ARG A 128 0.50 -3.36 32.41
N LEU A 129 1.61 -3.35 33.15
CA LEU A 129 2.96 -3.49 32.59
C LEU A 129 3.18 -4.88 31.97
N LEU A 130 2.65 -5.93 32.60
CA LEU A 130 2.70 -7.30 32.07
C LEU A 130 1.79 -7.47 30.85
N GLU A 131 0.59 -6.87 30.86
CA GLU A 131 -0.32 -6.87 29.71
C GLU A 131 0.31 -6.15 28.51
N ASN A 132 0.94 -5.00 28.72
CA ASN A 132 1.67 -4.27 27.66
C ASN A 132 2.81 -5.12 27.07
N LEU A 133 3.60 -5.79 27.92
CA LEU A 133 4.64 -6.71 27.48
C LEU A 133 4.07 -7.85 26.63
N GLY A 134 2.93 -8.43 27.01
CA GLY A 134 2.27 -9.50 26.27
C GLY A 134 1.63 -9.06 24.95
N GLN A 135 1.19 -7.81 24.86
CA GLN A 135 0.68 -7.22 23.62
C GLN A 135 1.80 -6.92 22.61
N VAL A 136 2.98 -6.51 23.09
CA VAL A 136 4.12 -6.15 22.23
C VAL A 136 4.94 -7.37 21.81
N LEU A 137 4.99 -8.42 22.64
CA LEU A 137 5.74 -9.66 22.38
C LEU A 137 5.53 -10.25 20.96
N PRO A 138 4.30 -10.33 20.39
CA PRO A 138 4.09 -10.81 19.02
C PRO A 138 4.57 -9.88 17.90
N SER A 139 4.85 -8.62 18.24
CA SER A 139 5.28 -7.57 17.30
C SER A 139 6.78 -7.28 17.34
N LEU A 140 7.53 -8.00 18.17
CA LEU A 140 8.99 -7.87 18.26
C LEU A 140 9.65 -8.30 16.95
N ASP A 141 10.71 -7.56 16.59
CA ASP A 141 11.51 -7.86 15.42
C ASP A 141 12.29 -9.15 15.61
N ARG A 142 12.03 -10.13 14.73
CA ARG A 142 12.66 -11.46 14.77
C ARG A 142 14.17 -11.40 14.53
N THR A 143 14.68 -10.39 13.82
CA THR A 143 16.13 -10.29 13.57
C THR A 143 16.93 -9.87 14.80
N SER A 144 16.27 -9.25 15.79
CA SER A 144 16.87 -8.92 17.09
C SER A 144 16.87 -10.10 18.09
N PHE A 145 16.33 -11.26 17.70
CA PHE A 145 16.22 -12.41 18.60
C PHE A 145 17.59 -13.03 18.89
N THR A 146 17.87 -13.27 20.17
CA THR A 146 19.05 -14.01 20.63
C THR A 146 18.63 -14.88 21.82
N PRO A 147 19.10 -16.14 21.91
CA PRO A 147 18.73 -17.05 23.01
C PRO A 147 19.10 -16.51 24.41
N THR A 148 20.08 -15.61 24.49
CA THR A 148 20.46 -14.92 25.73
C THR A 148 19.34 -14.03 26.28
N TYR A 149 18.63 -13.29 25.43
CA TYR A 149 17.51 -12.42 25.84
C TYR A 149 16.29 -13.24 26.26
N GLN A 150 16.05 -14.37 25.60
CA GLN A 150 15.01 -15.29 26.01
C GLN A 150 15.32 -15.89 27.39
N ALA A 151 16.54 -16.36 27.62
CA ALA A 151 16.95 -16.86 28.93
C ALA A 151 16.84 -15.79 30.03
N ALA A 152 17.20 -14.53 29.73
CA ALA A 152 17.02 -13.41 30.63
C ALA A 152 15.54 -13.14 30.97
N ALA A 153 14.66 -13.20 29.96
CA ALA A 153 13.22 -13.04 30.15
C ALA A 153 12.60 -14.19 30.95
N GLU A 154 13.03 -15.43 30.73
CA GLU A 154 12.61 -16.60 31.51
C GLU A 154 13.02 -16.48 32.98
N LEU A 155 14.25 -16.00 33.23
CA LEU A 155 14.74 -15.72 34.58
C LEU A 155 13.89 -14.63 35.26
N ALA A 156 13.60 -13.53 34.54
CA ALA A 156 12.76 -12.46 35.06
C ALA A 156 11.33 -12.94 35.39
N LEU A 157 10.75 -13.79 34.54
CA LEU A 157 9.47 -14.45 34.82
C LEU A 157 9.53 -15.37 36.03
N ALA A 158 10.60 -16.13 36.21
CA ALA A 158 10.79 -17.00 37.36
C ALA A 158 10.89 -16.20 38.67
N ASN A 159 11.57 -15.05 38.65
CA ASN A 159 11.64 -14.14 39.79
C ASN A 159 10.27 -13.53 40.11
N LEU A 160 9.53 -13.08 39.10
CA LEU A 160 8.16 -12.59 39.29
C LEU A 160 7.24 -13.67 39.87
N LYS A 161 7.32 -14.92 39.37
CA LYS A 161 6.57 -16.08 39.89
C LYS A 161 6.82 -16.29 41.39
N ARG A 162 8.08 -16.15 41.83
CA ARG A 162 8.45 -16.26 43.25
C ARG A 162 7.78 -15.17 44.10
N CYS A 163 7.63 -13.98 43.54
CA CYS A 163 7.03 -12.83 44.23
C CYS A 163 5.48 -12.82 44.19
N VAL A 164 4.82 -13.72 43.45
CA VAL A 164 3.35 -13.72 43.27
C VAL A 164 2.60 -13.82 44.59
N GLU A 165 3.02 -14.76 45.46
CA GLU A 165 2.35 -15.01 46.74
C GLU A 165 2.55 -13.84 47.72
N ASP A 166 3.80 -13.38 47.87
CA ASP A 166 4.16 -12.31 48.81
C ASP A 166 3.54 -10.96 48.40
N ALA A 167 3.60 -10.62 47.11
CA ALA A 167 3.02 -9.38 46.59
C ALA A 167 1.51 -9.49 46.30
N LYS A 168 0.91 -10.70 46.36
CA LYS A 168 -0.46 -11.05 45.93
C LYS A 168 -0.79 -10.53 44.53
N LEU A 169 0.08 -10.84 43.58
CA LEU A 169 -0.13 -10.52 42.16
C LEU A 169 -1.15 -11.48 41.55
N ASP A 170 -1.84 -11.05 40.50
CA ASP A 170 -2.67 -11.96 39.70
C ASP A 170 -1.75 -12.87 38.85
N PRO A 171 -1.81 -14.20 39.01
CA PRO A 171 -0.99 -15.12 38.22
C PRO A 171 -1.40 -15.19 36.74
N ALA A 172 -2.65 -14.86 36.39
CA ALA A 172 -3.17 -15.02 35.03
C ALA A 172 -2.36 -14.28 33.94
N PRO A 173 -2.05 -12.97 34.06
CA PRO A 173 -1.24 -12.26 33.06
C PRO A 173 0.20 -12.81 32.97
N LEU A 174 0.76 -13.28 34.09
CA LEU A 174 2.11 -13.85 34.13
C LEU A 174 2.18 -15.21 33.43
N GLU A 175 1.19 -16.07 33.66
CA GLU A 175 1.06 -17.36 32.98
C GLU A 175 0.79 -17.20 31.49
N ALA A 176 -0.03 -16.22 31.11
CA ALA A 176 -0.28 -15.86 29.73
C ALA A 176 1.04 -15.43 29.04
N LEU A 177 1.81 -14.54 29.67
CA LEU A 177 3.09 -14.08 29.15
C LEU A 177 4.10 -15.22 29.00
N HIS A 178 4.20 -16.08 30.00
CA HIS A 178 5.09 -17.25 29.97
C HIS A 178 4.73 -18.23 28.85
N ARG A 179 3.43 -18.51 28.66
CA ARG A 179 2.95 -19.35 27.56
C ARG A 179 3.19 -18.73 26.19
N GLN A 180 3.07 -17.41 26.07
CA GLN A 180 3.38 -16.71 24.83
C GLN A 180 4.88 -16.77 24.55
N LEU A 181 5.74 -16.54 25.55
CA LEU A 181 7.19 -16.63 25.40
C LEU A 181 7.63 -18.03 24.93
N GLY A 182 7.03 -19.08 25.48
CA GLY A 182 7.28 -20.47 25.06
C GLY A 182 6.90 -20.79 23.60
N LYS A 183 6.03 -20.00 22.96
CA LYS A 183 5.72 -20.15 21.52
C LYS A 183 6.79 -19.55 20.61
N PHE A 184 7.64 -18.67 21.16
CA PHE A 184 8.76 -18.07 20.45
C PHE A 184 10.09 -18.79 20.72
N SER A 185 10.08 -19.82 21.58
CA SER A 185 11.26 -20.58 22.02
C SER A 185 11.45 -21.94 21.32
N GLU A 186 10.64 -22.31 20.33
CA GLU A 186 10.90 -23.56 19.60
C GLU A 186 12.20 -23.45 18.80
N PRO A 187 13.11 -24.44 18.94
CA PRO A 187 14.39 -24.39 18.26
C PRO A 187 14.16 -24.51 16.76
N VAL A 188 14.67 -23.52 16.03
CA VAL A 188 14.94 -23.63 14.60
C VAL A 188 15.74 -24.92 14.38
N VAL A 189 15.13 -25.91 13.73
CA VAL A 189 15.88 -26.97 13.07
C VAL A 189 16.85 -26.26 12.14
N ALA A 190 18.14 -26.43 12.40
CA ALA A 190 19.19 -25.98 11.51
C ALA A 190 18.92 -26.55 10.12
N THR A 191 18.48 -25.69 9.20
CA THR A 191 18.65 -25.96 7.77
C THR A 191 20.12 -25.69 7.47
N ASP A 192 20.84 -26.77 7.16
CA ASP A 192 22.18 -26.75 6.59
C ASP A 192 22.31 -25.72 5.46
N PRO A 193 23.51 -25.15 5.23
CA PRO A 193 23.72 -24.19 4.16
C PRO A 193 23.48 -24.88 2.80
N PRO A 194 22.74 -24.27 1.85
CA PRO A 194 22.69 -24.82 0.52
C PRO A 194 24.05 -24.61 -0.13
N ARG A 195 24.69 -25.73 -0.42
CA ARG A 195 25.79 -25.84 -1.38
C ARG A 195 25.36 -25.10 -2.64
N ALA A 196 26.19 -24.15 -3.08
CA ALA A 196 25.99 -23.45 -4.34
C ALA A 196 25.86 -24.47 -5.48
N VAL A 197 24.66 -24.54 -6.05
CA VAL A 197 24.43 -25.11 -7.37
C VAL A 197 23.61 -24.07 -8.13
N THR A 198 24.31 -23.40 -9.04
CA THR A 198 23.74 -22.58 -10.10
C THR A 198 22.72 -23.40 -10.87
N SER A 199 21.44 -23.10 -10.68
CA SER A 199 20.43 -23.27 -11.73
C SER A 199 19.27 -22.33 -11.48
N SER A 200 19.00 -21.51 -12.48
CA SER A 200 17.94 -20.52 -12.55
C SER A 200 16.56 -21.17 -12.41
N SER A 201 15.80 -20.85 -11.35
CA SER A 201 14.34 -20.73 -11.43
C SER A 201 13.74 -20.14 -10.15
N LEU A 202 12.93 -19.10 -10.36
CA LEU A 202 11.70 -18.66 -9.70
C LEU A 202 11.67 -18.48 -8.16
N LEU A 203 11.24 -17.27 -7.78
CA LEU A 203 11.12 -16.72 -6.42
C LEU A 203 10.47 -17.70 -5.41
N ASP A 204 11.16 -17.91 -4.29
CA ASP A 204 10.74 -18.77 -3.19
C ASP A 204 9.47 -18.25 -2.49
N SER A 205 8.46 -19.10 -2.37
CA SER A 205 7.15 -18.80 -1.77
C SER A 205 7.20 -18.46 -0.27
N ALA A 206 8.33 -18.66 0.39
CA ALA A 206 8.59 -18.27 1.78
C ALA A 206 8.72 -16.74 1.97
N PHE A 207 8.91 -15.96 0.90
CA PHE A 207 9.08 -14.51 0.99
C PHE A 207 7.77 -13.75 1.31
N PHE A 208 6.60 -14.36 1.07
CA PHE A 208 5.29 -13.71 1.18
C PHE A 208 4.45 -14.16 2.40
N THR A 209 5.05 -14.78 3.43
CA THR A 209 4.30 -15.35 4.55
C THR A 209 3.71 -14.30 5.50
N SER A 210 2.53 -13.82 5.11
CA SER A 210 1.32 -13.45 5.87
C SER A 210 1.44 -12.48 7.07
N LEU A 211 1.18 -11.20 6.77
CA LEU A 211 0.69 -10.19 7.72
C LEU A 211 -0.68 -10.63 8.26
N LYS A 212 -0.80 -10.82 9.59
CA LYS A 212 -2.10 -11.03 10.26
C LYS A 212 -2.99 -9.81 10.02
N ALA A 213 -4.23 -10.06 9.59
CA ALA A 213 -5.27 -9.02 9.47
C ALA A 213 -5.47 -8.33 10.82
N GLN A 214 -5.34 -7.00 10.82
CA GLN A 214 -5.55 -6.16 12.00
C GLN A 214 -7.05 -6.06 12.34
N ALA A 215 -7.36 -5.74 13.59
CA ALA A 215 -8.73 -5.56 14.06
C ALA A 215 -9.46 -4.46 13.25
N PRO A 216 -10.77 -4.62 12.97
CA PRO A 216 -11.53 -3.78 12.04
C PRO A 216 -11.65 -2.29 12.44
N GLY A 217 -11.35 -1.95 13.70
CA GLY A 217 -11.32 -0.56 14.17
C GLY A 217 -10.16 0.27 13.58
N ASN A 218 -9.01 -0.34 13.35
CA ASN A 218 -7.82 0.37 12.86
C ASN A 218 -7.87 0.62 11.34
N GLU A 219 -8.66 -0.14 10.57
CA GLU A 219 -8.64 -0.05 9.10
C GLU A 219 -9.15 1.31 8.59
N ARG A 220 -10.17 1.89 9.24
CA ARG A 220 -10.69 3.20 8.87
C ARG A 220 -9.70 4.32 9.17
N GLU A 221 -9.05 4.24 10.33
CA GLU A 221 -8.03 5.22 10.74
C GLU A 221 -6.78 5.11 9.88
N GLN A 222 -6.33 3.90 9.56
CA GLN A 222 -5.24 3.66 8.63
C GLN A 222 -5.55 4.13 7.23
N ARG A 223 -6.77 3.86 6.72
CA ARG A 223 -7.22 4.39 5.44
C ARG A 223 -7.17 5.92 5.44
N ARG A 224 -7.66 6.57 6.50
CA ARG A 224 -7.59 8.03 6.64
C ARG A 224 -6.15 8.52 6.69
N ALA A 225 -5.26 7.84 7.44
CA ALA A 225 -3.84 8.20 7.52
C ALA A 225 -3.15 8.09 6.15
N VAL A 226 -3.41 7.02 5.39
CA VAL A 226 -2.88 6.82 4.03
C VAL A 226 -3.39 7.90 3.06
N LEU A 227 -4.68 8.24 3.11
CA LEU A 227 -5.26 9.29 2.26
C LEU A 227 -4.72 10.68 2.63
N ASN A 228 -4.54 10.97 3.91
CA ASN A 228 -3.94 12.22 4.38
C ASN A 228 -2.48 12.34 3.94
N MET A 229 -1.70 11.27 4.05
CA MET A 229 -0.31 11.24 3.60
C MET A 229 -0.23 11.44 2.08
N ALA A 230 -1.11 10.79 1.31
CA ALA A 230 -1.22 11.00 -0.13
C ALA A 230 -1.59 12.45 -0.49
N GLU A 231 -2.47 13.09 0.29
CA GLU A 231 -2.79 14.50 0.12
C GLU A 231 -1.60 15.41 0.44
N GLN A 232 -0.86 15.15 1.52
CA GLN A 232 0.34 15.90 1.88
C GLN A 232 1.44 15.82 0.81
N ILE A 233 1.69 14.62 0.25
CA ILE A 233 2.66 14.44 -0.83
C ILE A 233 2.28 15.31 -2.04
N ASN A 234 1.03 15.19 -2.52
CA ASN A 234 0.57 15.97 -3.68
C ASN A 234 0.51 17.49 -3.41
N GLN A 235 0.37 17.93 -2.15
CA GLN A 235 0.41 19.34 -1.78
C GLN A 235 1.84 19.89 -1.77
N GLN A 236 2.82 19.07 -1.38
CA GLN A 236 4.24 19.43 -1.38
C GLN A 236 4.80 19.42 -2.81
N ASP A 237 4.49 18.38 -3.57
CA ASP A 237 4.89 18.22 -4.96
C ASP A 237 3.74 17.62 -5.79
N PRO A 238 3.07 18.42 -6.64
CA PRO A 238 2.04 17.91 -7.53
C PRO A 238 2.55 16.90 -8.56
N TYR A 239 3.84 16.94 -8.91
CA TYR A 239 4.48 16.10 -9.93
C TYR A 239 4.92 14.73 -9.40
N ASP A 240 4.93 14.52 -8.09
CA ASP A 240 5.30 13.24 -7.49
C ASP A 240 4.19 12.19 -7.73
N PRO A 241 4.45 11.11 -8.51
CA PRO A 241 3.47 10.04 -8.74
C PRO A 241 3.09 9.28 -7.47
N THR A 242 3.94 9.30 -6.43
CA THR A 242 3.78 8.51 -5.20
C THR A 242 2.47 8.81 -4.49
N GLY A 243 2.10 10.08 -4.35
CA GLY A 243 0.88 10.44 -3.64
C GLY A 243 -0.39 10.03 -4.41
N TYR A 244 -0.38 10.05 -5.75
CA TYR A 244 -1.49 9.50 -6.55
C TYR A 244 -1.60 7.99 -6.38
N GLN A 245 -0.48 7.25 -6.39
CA GLN A 245 -0.47 5.81 -6.15
C GLN A 245 -0.97 5.45 -4.75
N LEU A 246 -0.51 6.18 -3.74
CA LEU A 246 -0.87 5.97 -2.35
C LEU A 246 -2.36 6.25 -2.11
N ARG A 247 -2.92 7.27 -2.76
CA ARG A 247 -4.36 7.55 -2.72
C ARG A 247 -5.17 6.37 -3.25
N ARG A 248 -4.82 5.83 -4.43
CA ARG A 248 -5.48 4.65 -5.01
C ARG A 248 -5.33 3.42 -4.11
N PHE A 249 -4.14 3.22 -3.53
CA PHE A 249 -3.93 2.16 -2.55
C PHE A 249 -4.86 2.30 -1.34
N GLY A 250 -4.99 3.50 -0.76
CA GLY A 250 -5.91 3.77 0.34
C GLY A 250 -7.39 3.54 -0.03
N LEU A 251 -7.78 3.90 -1.25
CA LEU A 251 -9.15 3.71 -1.75
C LEU A 251 -9.49 2.24 -2.02
N TRP A 252 -8.55 1.45 -2.53
CA TRP A 252 -8.86 0.14 -3.10
C TRP A 252 -8.29 -1.05 -2.32
N SER A 253 -7.25 -0.88 -1.49
CA SER A 253 -6.56 -1.99 -0.81
C SER A 253 -7.50 -2.97 -0.09
N HIS A 254 -8.47 -2.46 0.65
CA HIS A 254 -9.45 -3.20 1.44
C HIS A 254 -10.64 -3.75 0.61
N LEU A 255 -10.84 -3.26 -0.63
CA LEU A 255 -11.89 -3.76 -1.52
C LEU A 255 -11.43 -5.09 -2.13
N ARG A 256 -11.88 -6.20 -1.53
CA ARG A 256 -11.57 -7.58 -1.97
C ARG A 256 -12.74 -8.28 -2.66
N THR A 257 -13.94 -7.74 -2.55
CA THR A 257 -15.16 -8.30 -3.14
C THR A 257 -15.87 -7.22 -3.94
N ALA A 258 -16.49 -7.62 -5.04
CA ALA A 258 -17.33 -6.72 -5.83
C ALA A 258 -18.56 -6.29 -5.01
N PRO A 259 -19.07 -5.06 -5.19
CA PRO A 259 -20.29 -4.64 -4.55
C PRO A 259 -21.47 -5.52 -4.96
N PRO A 260 -22.44 -5.76 -4.04
CA PRO A 260 -23.58 -6.62 -4.32
C PRO A 260 -24.45 -6.03 -5.44
N ILE A 261 -24.96 -6.92 -6.29
CA ILE A 261 -25.86 -6.57 -7.39
C ILE A 261 -27.28 -6.55 -6.86
N THR A 262 -28.00 -5.46 -7.14
CA THR A 262 -29.43 -5.33 -6.83
C THR A 262 -30.28 -5.89 -7.98
N ARG A 263 -30.15 -5.33 -9.20
CA ARG A 263 -30.87 -5.74 -10.42
C ARG A 263 -30.06 -5.37 -11.67
N ASP A 264 -30.10 -6.19 -12.71
CA ASP A 264 -29.50 -5.88 -14.03
C ASP A 264 -28.07 -5.34 -13.96
N ARG A 265 -27.20 -5.98 -13.15
CA ARG A 265 -25.81 -5.59 -12.90
C ARG A 265 -25.62 -4.21 -12.22
N ARG A 266 -26.70 -3.59 -11.73
CA ARG A 266 -26.66 -2.35 -10.94
C ARG A 266 -26.41 -2.62 -9.48
N THR A 267 -25.73 -1.68 -8.84
CA THR A 267 -25.39 -1.67 -7.42
C THR A 267 -26.19 -0.60 -6.68
N GLU A 268 -26.22 -0.63 -5.35
CA GLU A 268 -26.83 0.43 -4.52
C GLU A 268 -25.95 1.69 -4.41
N LEU A 269 -24.80 1.70 -5.11
CA LEU A 269 -23.83 2.79 -5.06
C LEU A 269 -24.29 3.95 -5.94
N THR A 270 -24.20 5.16 -5.41
CA THR A 270 -24.56 6.39 -6.12
C THR A 270 -23.42 6.82 -7.05
N ALA A 271 -23.76 7.15 -8.29
CA ALA A 271 -22.82 7.73 -9.24
C ALA A 271 -22.46 9.17 -8.88
N VAL A 272 -21.34 9.65 -9.41
CA VAL A 272 -21.02 11.09 -9.37
C VAL A 272 -22.02 11.83 -10.26
N PRO A 273 -22.64 12.94 -9.79
CA PRO A 273 -23.60 13.70 -10.59
C PRO A 273 -23.04 14.12 -11.95
N MET A 274 -23.84 13.93 -13.00
CA MET A 274 -23.44 14.21 -14.40
C MET A 274 -22.96 15.65 -14.60
N ASP A 275 -23.51 16.63 -13.88
CA ASP A 275 -23.08 18.03 -13.98
C ASP A 275 -21.61 18.21 -13.56
N ILE A 276 -21.16 17.48 -12.54
CA ILE A 276 -19.77 17.49 -12.09
C ILE A 276 -18.87 16.81 -13.13
N VAL A 277 -19.31 15.67 -13.66
CA VAL A 277 -18.57 14.91 -14.70
C VAL A 277 -18.40 15.76 -15.96
N ASN A 278 -19.48 16.38 -16.44
CA ASN A 278 -19.48 17.27 -17.60
C ASN A 278 -18.56 18.47 -17.37
N GLY A 279 -18.59 19.09 -16.17
CA GLY A 279 -17.67 20.18 -15.84
C GLY A 279 -16.19 19.82 -15.97
N TYR A 280 -15.80 18.59 -15.60
CA TYR A 280 -14.43 18.11 -15.82
C TYR A 280 -14.13 17.82 -17.29
N GLN A 281 -15.08 17.23 -18.01
CA GLN A 281 -14.97 16.91 -19.43
C GLN A 281 -14.82 18.20 -20.27
N ASP A 282 -15.62 19.23 -19.97
CA ASP A 282 -15.58 20.54 -20.63
C ASP A 282 -14.25 21.25 -20.36
N ALA A 283 -13.76 21.23 -19.12
CA ALA A 283 -12.45 21.79 -18.80
C ALA A 283 -11.31 21.14 -19.61
N LEU A 284 -11.36 19.82 -19.80
CA LEU A 284 -10.43 19.09 -20.67
C LEU A 284 -10.58 19.46 -22.15
N ASN A 285 -11.82 19.55 -22.65
CA ASN A 285 -12.10 19.90 -24.05
C ASN A 285 -11.63 21.32 -24.40
N HIS A 286 -11.72 22.25 -23.45
CA HIS A 286 -11.30 23.64 -23.62
C HIS A 286 -9.83 23.91 -23.24
N ASN A 287 -9.04 22.86 -22.97
CA ASN A 287 -7.65 22.98 -22.50
C ASN A 287 -7.50 23.87 -21.24
N ALA A 288 -8.54 23.97 -20.41
CA ALA A 288 -8.50 24.68 -19.13
C ALA A 288 -7.90 23.77 -18.03
N THR A 289 -6.71 23.24 -18.30
CA THR A 289 -6.01 22.31 -17.40
C THR A 289 -5.04 23.07 -16.50
N ASP A 290 -5.37 23.10 -15.21
CA ASP A 290 -4.58 23.68 -14.12
C ASP A 290 -4.36 22.59 -13.05
N PRO A 291 -3.21 22.50 -12.36
CA PRO A 291 -3.04 21.61 -11.21
C PRO A 291 -4.20 21.60 -10.20
N SER A 292 -4.91 22.73 -10.01
CA SER A 292 -6.10 22.78 -9.14
C SER A 292 -7.28 21.93 -9.66
N LEU A 293 -7.44 21.78 -10.98
CA LEU A 293 -8.43 20.90 -11.61
C LEU A 293 -8.15 19.45 -11.25
N LEU A 294 -6.87 19.04 -11.36
CA LEU A 294 -6.43 17.70 -11.00
C LEU A 294 -6.76 17.42 -9.53
N LEU A 295 -6.42 18.33 -8.60
CA LEU A 295 -6.73 18.16 -7.18
C LEU A 295 -8.23 18.06 -6.87
N ARG A 296 -9.09 18.85 -7.54
CA ARG A 296 -10.56 18.74 -7.37
C ARG A 296 -11.08 17.40 -7.86
N LEU A 297 -10.59 16.96 -9.00
CA LEU A 297 -10.98 15.71 -9.62
C LEU A 297 -10.54 14.51 -8.77
N GLU A 298 -9.35 14.57 -8.18
CA GLU A 298 -8.86 13.62 -7.19
C GLU A 298 -9.76 13.53 -5.94
N LYS A 299 -10.30 14.67 -5.46
CA LYS A 299 -11.28 14.68 -4.35
C LYS A 299 -12.59 13.98 -4.74
N SER A 300 -13.07 14.19 -5.97
CA SER A 300 -14.25 13.48 -6.48
C SER A 300 -14.01 11.96 -6.60
N VAL A 301 -12.82 11.55 -7.05
CA VAL A 301 -12.42 10.13 -7.08
C VAL A 301 -12.34 9.54 -5.66
N CYS A 302 -11.83 10.29 -4.68
CA CYS A 302 -11.83 9.85 -3.28
C CYS A 302 -13.25 9.64 -2.73
N ALA A 303 -14.20 10.49 -3.12
CA ALA A 303 -15.59 10.39 -2.70
C ALA A 303 -16.33 9.21 -3.36
N SER A 304 -15.95 8.83 -4.59
CA SER A 304 -16.53 7.70 -5.32
C SER A 304 -15.45 6.73 -5.82
N PRO A 305 -15.03 5.75 -4.98
CA PRO A 305 -13.90 4.86 -5.30
C PRO A 305 -14.10 3.96 -6.53
N TYR A 306 -15.34 3.68 -6.91
CA TYR A 306 -15.69 2.85 -8.06
C TYR A 306 -15.83 3.65 -9.36
N TRP A 307 -15.74 4.98 -9.30
CA TRP A 307 -15.80 5.85 -10.48
C TRP A 307 -14.45 5.88 -11.20
N LEU A 308 -14.17 4.81 -11.95
CA LEU A 308 -12.91 4.64 -12.69
C LEU A 308 -12.76 5.65 -13.84
N ARG A 309 -13.88 6.10 -14.42
CA ARG A 309 -13.91 7.22 -15.36
C ARG A 309 -13.28 8.50 -14.77
N GLY A 310 -13.43 8.74 -13.48
CA GLY A 310 -12.75 9.85 -12.80
C GLY A 310 -11.23 9.71 -12.87
N SER A 311 -10.69 8.51 -12.62
CA SER A 311 -9.24 8.29 -12.74
C SER A 311 -8.73 8.38 -14.19
N TYR A 312 -9.55 8.04 -15.18
CA TYR A 312 -9.24 8.29 -16.59
C TYR A 312 -9.09 9.79 -16.88
N LEU A 313 -10.06 10.60 -16.45
CA LEU A 313 -10.00 12.05 -16.61
C LEU A 313 -8.80 12.65 -15.85
N ALA A 314 -8.48 12.14 -14.66
CA ALA A 314 -7.30 12.55 -13.90
C ALA A 314 -6.01 12.35 -14.68
N ALA A 315 -5.85 11.17 -15.30
CA ALA A 315 -4.68 10.86 -16.11
C ALA A 315 -4.61 11.73 -17.37
N GLN A 316 -5.75 12.08 -17.99
CA GLN A 316 -5.76 13.02 -19.11
C GLN A 316 -5.33 14.43 -18.70
N VAL A 317 -5.81 14.93 -17.56
CA VAL A 317 -5.39 16.23 -17.02
C VAL A 317 -3.89 16.21 -16.72
N ALA A 318 -3.39 15.16 -16.08
CA ALA A 318 -1.97 15.00 -15.79
C ALA A 318 -1.12 14.99 -17.08
N ALA A 319 -1.54 14.25 -18.12
CA ALA A 319 -0.85 14.24 -19.41
C ALA A 319 -0.82 15.63 -20.07
N ARG A 320 -1.93 16.38 -20.05
CA ARG A 320 -2.01 17.76 -20.57
C ARG A 320 -1.10 18.73 -19.81
N LEU A 321 -0.83 18.46 -18.53
CA LEU A 321 0.10 19.20 -17.68
C LEU A 321 1.57 18.73 -17.82
N ALA A 322 1.86 17.85 -18.80
CA ALA A 322 3.17 17.23 -19.00
C ALA A 322 3.66 16.40 -17.80
N MET A 323 2.73 15.81 -17.04
CA MET A 323 3.00 14.95 -15.87
C MET A 323 2.89 13.48 -16.27
N GLU A 324 3.73 13.03 -17.21
CA GLU A 324 3.62 11.70 -17.82
C GLU A 324 3.76 10.55 -16.82
N GLU A 325 4.68 10.69 -15.85
CA GLU A 325 4.87 9.68 -14.80
C GLU A 325 3.62 9.55 -13.91
N VAL A 326 2.96 10.68 -13.61
CA VAL A 326 1.70 10.70 -12.85
C VAL A 326 0.57 10.05 -13.66
N ALA A 327 0.44 10.40 -14.94
CA ALA A 327 -0.56 9.82 -15.83
C ALA A 327 -0.40 8.29 -15.94
N ALA A 328 0.85 7.83 -16.11
CA ALA A 328 1.19 6.42 -16.15
C ALA A 328 0.90 5.71 -14.81
N ALA A 329 1.26 6.32 -13.69
CA ALA A 329 1.02 5.79 -12.35
C ALA A 329 -0.48 5.63 -12.05
N ILE A 330 -1.30 6.62 -12.41
CA ILE A 330 -2.76 6.55 -12.27
C ILE A 330 -3.32 5.40 -13.12
N ARG A 331 -2.87 5.27 -14.39
CA ARG A 331 -3.30 4.17 -15.27
C ARG A 331 -2.96 2.80 -14.70
N GLN A 332 -1.70 2.58 -14.33
CA GLN A 332 -1.22 1.28 -13.82
C GLN A 332 -1.92 0.87 -12.51
N THR A 333 -2.23 1.82 -11.65
CA THR A 333 -2.98 1.52 -10.41
C THR A 333 -4.43 1.14 -10.70
N CYS A 334 -5.08 1.80 -11.66
CA CYS A 334 -6.43 1.41 -12.13
C CYS A 334 -6.43 0.01 -12.74
N GLU A 335 -5.44 -0.30 -13.58
CA GLU A 335 -5.26 -1.61 -14.20
C GLU A 335 -5.14 -2.70 -13.14
N ARG A 336 -4.25 -2.53 -12.16
CA ARG A 336 -4.12 -3.49 -11.04
C ARG A 336 -5.42 -3.68 -10.27
N PHE A 337 -6.22 -2.63 -10.10
CA PHE A 337 -7.50 -2.72 -9.40
C PHE A 337 -8.52 -3.55 -10.20
N VAL A 338 -8.63 -3.30 -11.51
CA VAL A 338 -9.52 -4.06 -12.40
C VAL A 338 -9.05 -5.51 -12.57
N CYS A 339 -7.75 -5.77 -12.72
CA CYS A 339 -7.21 -7.14 -12.79
C CYS A 339 -7.52 -7.95 -11.52
N ARG A 340 -7.51 -7.30 -10.35
CA ARG A 340 -7.86 -7.95 -9.08
C ARG A 340 -9.36 -8.19 -8.92
N LEU A 341 -10.20 -7.31 -9.48
CA LEU A 341 -11.66 -7.40 -9.42
C LEU A 341 -12.27 -7.23 -10.83
N PRO A 342 -12.19 -8.25 -11.69
CA PRO A 342 -12.63 -8.15 -13.08
C PRO A 342 -14.14 -7.92 -13.22
N ALA A 343 -14.92 -8.31 -12.21
CA ALA A 343 -16.37 -8.04 -12.15
C ALA A 343 -16.72 -6.55 -12.28
N LEU A 344 -15.80 -5.63 -11.93
CA LEU A 344 -16.03 -4.19 -12.06
C LEU A 344 -16.30 -3.73 -13.49
N LEU A 345 -15.85 -4.49 -14.50
CA LEU A 345 -16.09 -4.20 -15.92
C LEU A 345 -17.57 -4.36 -16.33
N GLU A 346 -18.34 -5.14 -15.57
CA GLU A 346 -19.73 -5.44 -15.91
C GLU A 346 -20.74 -4.70 -15.03
N LEU A 347 -20.28 -4.02 -13.98
CA LEU A 347 -21.15 -3.41 -12.96
C LEU A 347 -21.50 -1.95 -13.26
N CYS A 348 -22.69 -1.57 -12.81
CA CYS A 348 -23.21 -0.21 -12.91
C CYS A 348 -23.58 0.38 -11.53
N PHE A 349 -23.60 1.71 -11.45
CA PHE A 349 -24.19 2.46 -10.33
C PHE A 349 -25.73 2.33 -10.33
N SER A 350 -26.37 2.85 -9.29
CA SER A 350 -27.82 2.79 -9.09
C SER A 350 -28.62 3.42 -10.24
N ASP A 351 -28.07 4.45 -10.88
CA ASP A 351 -28.67 5.16 -12.02
C ASP A 351 -28.45 4.44 -13.37
N GLY A 352 -27.66 3.36 -13.39
CA GLY A 352 -27.33 2.59 -14.58
C GLY A 352 -26.05 3.02 -15.29
N THR A 353 -25.35 4.07 -14.83
CA THR A 353 -24.03 4.42 -15.37
C THR A 353 -23.02 3.30 -15.09
N PRO A 354 -22.22 2.88 -16.09
CA PRO A 354 -21.23 1.83 -15.89
C PRO A 354 -20.07 2.33 -15.01
N PHE A 355 -19.47 1.44 -14.21
CA PHE A 355 -18.26 1.77 -13.46
C PHE A 355 -17.07 2.04 -14.39
N VAL A 356 -17.01 1.29 -15.49
CA VAL A 356 -16.01 1.39 -16.54
C VAL A 356 -16.73 1.48 -17.89
N ASP A 357 -16.69 2.65 -18.51
CA ASP A 357 -17.14 2.83 -19.89
C ASP A 357 -16.11 2.31 -20.89
N THR A 358 -16.51 2.13 -22.15
CA THR A 358 -15.68 1.55 -23.22
C THR A 358 -14.35 2.27 -23.40
N GLN A 359 -14.35 3.61 -23.31
CA GLN A 359 -13.14 4.42 -23.44
C GLN A 359 -12.19 4.22 -22.24
N THR A 360 -12.71 4.22 -21.02
CA THR A 360 -11.91 3.93 -19.82
C THR A 360 -11.37 2.50 -19.85
N GLN A 361 -12.15 1.54 -20.33
CA GLN A 361 -11.71 0.15 -20.47
C GLN A 361 -10.53 0.03 -21.44
N ALA A 362 -10.61 0.65 -22.62
CA ALA A 362 -9.52 0.66 -23.61
C ALA A 362 -8.23 1.31 -23.07
N TRP A 363 -8.37 2.39 -22.32
CA TRP A 363 -7.25 3.06 -21.66
C TRP A 363 -6.60 2.17 -20.60
N ILE A 364 -7.39 1.52 -19.74
CA ILE A 364 -6.87 0.65 -18.67
C ILE A 364 -6.14 -0.56 -19.25
N THR A 365 -6.75 -1.27 -20.20
CA THR A 365 -6.14 -2.46 -20.83
C THR A 365 -4.93 -2.13 -21.70
N GLY A 366 -4.65 -0.84 -21.90
CA GLY A 366 -3.58 -0.40 -22.77
C GLY A 366 -3.86 -0.69 -24.23
N ALA A 367 -5.11 -0.91 -24.63
CA ALA A 367 -5.46 -1.00 -26.05
C ALA A 367 -5.04 0.28 -26.80
N ASP A 368 -5.10 1.43 -26.13
CA ASP A 368 -4.56 2.72 -26.64
C ASP A 368 -3.01 2.76 -26.70
N GLN A 369 -2.30 1.98 -25.86
CA GLN A 369 -0.81 1.92 -25.85
C GLN A 369 -0.23 0.76 -26.68
N ALA A 370 -0.96 -0.35 -26.83
CA ALA A 370 -0.65 -1.42 -27.77
C ALA A 370 -0.78 -0.95 -29.23
N GLN A 371 -1.45 0.19 -29.45
CA GLN A 371 -1.40 0.93 -30.72
C GLN A 371 -0.12 1.76 -30.90
N THR A 372 0.67 2.02 -29.84
CA THR A 372 1.92 2.81 -29.91
C THR A 372 3.21 1.99 -29.84
N THR A 373 3.17 0.73 -29.39
CA THR A 373 4.31 -0.18 -29.46
C THR A 373 4.00 -1.43 -30.28
N GLY A 374 4.20 -1.32 -31.61
CA GLY A 374 4.58 -2.46 -32.46
C GLY A 374 3.43 -3.36 -32.94
N SER A 375 2.23 -2.84 -33.11
CA SER A 375 1.21 -3.54 -33.90
C SER A 375 1.46 -3.30 -35.40
N PRO A 376 1.35 -4.29 -36.29
CA PRO A 376 1.39 -4.08 -37.75
C PRO A 376 0.27 -3.14 -38.26
N VAL A 377 -0.65 -2.72 -37.39
CA VAL A 377 -1.66 -1.68 -37.63
C VAL A 377 -1.07 -0.25 -37.56
N GLN A 378 0.07 -0.06 -36.89
CA GLN A 378 0.67 1.26 -36.68
C GLN A 378 1.24 1.87 -37.97
N GLU A 379 1.65 1.02 -38.92
CA GLU A 379 1.97 1.39 -40.30
C GLU A 379 0.81 2.16 -40.97
N TYR A 380 -0.43 1.84 -40.60
CA TYR A 380 -1.65 2.42 -41.16
C TYR A 380 -2.36 3.39 -40.21
N ALA A 381 -1.72 3.78 -39.10
CA ALA A 381 -2.30 4.76 -38.16
C ALA A 381 -2.57 6.11 -38.84
N GLY A 382 -1.62 6.60 -39.63
CA GLY A 382 -1.78 7.83 -40.42
C GLY A 382 -2.94 7.73 -41.43
N LEU A 383 -3.10 6.56 -42.07
CA LEU A 383 -4.21 6.31 -43.00
C LEU A 383 -5.56 6.30 -42.26
N ARG A 384 -5.62 5.71 -41.07
CA ARG A 384 -6.83 5.72 -40.23
C ARG A 384 -7.24 7.13 -39.85
N ASP A 385 -6.28 7.98 -39.47
CA ASP A 385 -6.55 9.37 -39.11
C ASP A 385 -6.99 10.21 -40.32
N GLU A 386 -6.37 10.00 -41.50
CA GLU A 386 -6.76 10.64 -42.76
C GLU A 386 -8.22 10.29 -43.12
N LEU A 387 -8.56 8.99 -43.17
CA LEU A 387 -9.90 8.52 -43.51
C LEU A 387 -10.93 8.93 -42.45
N ALA A 388 -10.56 8.94 -41.16
CA ALA A 388 -11.44 9.41 -40.10
C ALA A 388 -11.75 10.90 -40.21
N ASN A 389 -10.77 11.71 -40.61
CA ASN A 389 -10.97 13.14 -40.85
C ASN A 389 -11.85 13.38 -42.08
N GLN A 390 -11.57 12.71 -43.21
CA GLN A 390 -12.41 12.78 -44.42
C GLN A 390 -13.85 12.36 -44.14
N LEU A 391 -14.07 11.31 -43.34
CA LEU A 391 -15.40 10.88 -42.93
C LEU A 391 -16.14 11.95 -42.12
N LYS A 392 -15.42 12.73 -41.30
CA LYS A 392 -15.96 13.81 -40.48
C LYS A 392 -16.31 15.04 -41.32
N THR A 393 -15.44 15.44 -42.25
CA THR A 393 -15.59 16.67 -43.02
C THR A 393 -16.46 16.51 -44.27
N GLU A 394 -16.32 15.39 -44.98
CA GLU A 394 -16.85 15.23 -46.36
C GLU A 394 -17.82 14.06 -46.49
N GLY A 395 -17.84 13.13 -45.52
CA GLY A 395 -18.85 12.08 -45.41
C GLY A 395 -18.41 10.74 -46.00
N VAL A 396 -19.38 9.82 -46.12
CA VAL A 396 -19.15 8.40 -46.42
C VAL A 396 -18.66 8.16 -47.84
N GLU A 397 -19.18 8.91 -48.81
CA GLU A 397 -18.88 8.73 -50.23
C GLU A 397 -17.38 8.95 -50.53
N VAL A 398 -16.78 9.98 -49.94
CA VAL A 398 -15.35 10.28 -50.12
C VAL A 398 -14.47 9.16 -49.57
N VAL A 399 -14.82 8.59 -48.43
CA VAL A 399 -14.08 7.46 -47.84
C VAL A 399 -14.15 6.21 -48.72
N LEU A 400 -15.30 5.96 -49.35
CA LEU A 400 -15.46 4.82 -50.27
C LEU A 400 -14.66 5.02 -51.57
N LEU A 401 -14.67 6.23 -52.13
CA LEU A 401 -13.85 6.58 -53.30
C LEU A 401 -12.36 6.48 -52.97
N ARG A 402 -11.95 6.95 -51.79
CA ARG A 402 -10.57 6.85 -51.32
C ARG A 402 -10.16 5.39 -51.11
N LEU A 403 -11.03 4.55 -50.55
CA LEU A 403 -10.79 3.12 -50.42
C LEU A 403 -10.60 2.44 -51.79
N GLN A 404 -11.43 2.82 -52.77
CA GLN A 404 -11.31 2.32 -54.14
C GLN A 404 -9.98 2.73 -54.79
N GLU A 405 -9.54 3.96 -54.59
CA GLU A 405 -8.23 4.45 -55.05
C GLU A 405 -7.10 3.66 -54.41
N LEU A 406 -7.14 3.46 -53.08
CA LEU A 406 -6.13 2.68 -52.36
C LEU A 406 -6.09 1.22 -52.83
N HIS A 407 -7.21 0.65 -53.26
CA HIS A 407 -7.24 -0.69 -53.87
C HIS A 407 -6.65 -0.74 -55.27
N ALA A 408 -6.65 0.38 -56.00
CA ALA A 408 -6.04 0.48 -57.33
C ALA A 408 -4.54 0.76 -57.26
N THR A 409 -4.05 1.46 -56.22
CA THR A 409 -2.64 1.82 -56.07
C THR A 409 -1.78 0.73 -55.43
N HIS A 410 -2.35 -0.10 -54.55
CA HIS A 410 -1.59 -1.11 -53.81
C HIS A 410 -1.71 -2.49 -54.49
N ASP A 411 -0.59 -3.01 -54.99
CA ASP A 411 -0.54 -4.35 -55.59
C ASP A 411 -0.59 -5.48 -54.55
N ALA A 412 -0.06 -5.24 -53.34
CA ALA A 412 -0.02 -6.26 -52.29
C ALA A 412 -1.39 -6.40 -51.59
N PRO A 413 -1.95 -7.62 -51.49
CA PRO A 413 -3.25 -7.85 -50.85
C PRO A 413 -3.23 -7.48 -49.36
N ARG A 414 -2.08 -7.57 -48.68
CA ARG A 414 -1.92 -7.15 -47.29
C ARG A 414 -2.36 -5.69 -47.07
N GLN A 415 -1.83 -4.76 -47.86
CA GLN A 415 -2.15 -3.32 -47.77
C GLN A 415 -3.63 -3.06 -48.04
N ARG A 416 -4.20 -3.70 -49.06
CA ARG A 416 -5.62 -3.60 -49.41
C ARG A 416 -6.53 -4.12 -48.31
N CYS A 417 -6.16 -5.20 -47.64
CA CYS A 417 -6.91 -5.74 -46.50
C CYS A 417 -6.92 -4.76 -45.33
N TYR A 418 -5.77 -4.17 -44.98
CA TYR A 418 -5.71 -3.18 -43.90
C TYR A 418 -6.54 -1.94 -44.20
N ALA A 419 -6.45 -1.37 -45.41
CA ALA A 419 -7.27 -0.24 -45.82
C ALA A 419 -8.78 -0.56 -45.74
N THR A 420 -9.18 -1.76 -46.18
CA THR A 420 -10.58 -2.22 -46.12
C THR A 420 -11.09 -2.35 -44.69
N VAL A 421 -10.28 -2.93 -43.80
CA VAL A 421 -10.63 -3.09 -42.38
C VAL A 421 -10.78 -1.73 -41.69
N ILE A 422 -9.87 -0.79 -41.97
CA ILE A 422 -9.94 0.57 -41.43
C ILE A 422 -11.21 1.28 -41.91
N ALA A 423 -11.54 1.19 -43.20
CA ALA A 423 -12.78 1.76 -43.73
C ALA A 423 -14.02 1.09 -43.10
N ALA A 424 -14.01 -0.23 -42.94
CA ALA A 424 -15.10 -0.98 -42.30
C ALA A 424 -15.32 -0.53 -40.84
N ASP A 425 -14.25 -0.38 -40.04
CA ASP A 425 -14.32 0.14 -38.67
C ASP A 425 -14.98 1.53 -38.64
N LEU A 426 -14.56 2.41 -39.54
CA LEU A 426 -15.05 3.79 -39.62
C LEU A 426 -16.52 3.85 -40.05
N LEU A 427 -16.94 3.01 -40.99
CA LEU A 427 -18.33 2.92 -41.45
C LEU A 427 -19.24 2.32 -40.37
N ALA A 428 -18.78 1.30 -39.65
CA ALA A 428 -19.47 0.73 -38.51
C ALA A 428 -19.71 1.80 -37.42
N SER A 429 -18.72 2.65 -37.16
CA SER A 429 -18.84 3.76 -36.19
C SER A 429 -19.90 4.81 -36.57
N ARG A 430 -20.30 4.87 -37.85
CA ARG A 430 -21.38 5.74 -38.36
C ARG A 430 -22.73 5.04 -38.47
N GLY A 431 -22.84 3.80 -38.00
CA GLY A 431 -24.07 3.01 -38.03
C GLY A 431 -24.31 2.24 -39.34
N LEU A 432 -23.33 2.18 -40.24
CA LEU A 432 -23.39 1.39 -41.49
C LEU A 432 -22.85 -0.03 -41.27
N SER A 433 -23.40 -0.74 -40.27
CA SER A 433 -22.90 -2.05 -39.85
C SER A 433 -23.00 -3.11 -40.95
N TRP A 434 -24.08 -3.13 -41.74
CA TRP A 434 -24.26 -4.10 -42.82
C TRP A 434 -23.16 -4.02 -43.89
N LEU A 435 -22.67 -2.81 -44.18
CA LEU A 435 -21.61 -2.58 -45.16
C LEU A 435 -20.26 -2.96 -44.55
N ALA A 436 -20.02 -2.62 -43.29
CA ALA A 436 -18.83 -3.03 -42.57
C ALA A 436 -18.71 -4.57 -42.51
N ASP A 437 -19.81 -5.27 -42.22
CA ASP A 437 -19.88 -6.73 -42.16
C ASP A 437 -19.51 -7.38 -43.51
N ASP A 438 -19.99 -6.84 -44.63
CA ASP A 438 -19.63 -7.35 -45.96
C ASP A 438 -18.15 -7.09 -46.28
N LEU A 439 -17.62 -5.92 -45.91
CA LEU A 439 -16.20 -5.60 -46.07
C LEU A 439 -15.30 -6.54 -45.24
N TYR A 440 -15.66 -6.81 -43.97
CA TYR A 440 -14.94 -7.80 -43.15
C TYR A 440 -15.03 -9.21 -43.74
N ALA A 441 -16.21 -9.63 -44.20
CA ALA A 441 -16.40 -10.94 -44.81
C ALA A 441 -15.57 -11.08 -46.10
N SER A 442 -15.47 -10.02 -46.90
CA SER A 442 -14.63 -9.96 -48.10
C SER A 442 -13.16 -10.12 -47.76
N VAL A 443 -12.66 -9.38 -46.77
CA VAL A 443 -11.26 -9.49 -46.30
C VAL A 443 -10.98 -10.89 -45.76
N ALA A 444 -11.89 -11.47 -44.97
CA ALA A 444 -11.73 -12.80 -44.41
C ALA A 444 -11.69 -13.91 -45.49
N ARG A 445 -12.51 -13.80 -46.54
CA ARG A 445 -12.45 -14.70 -47.71
C ARG A 445 -11.11 -14.57 -48.43
N LEU A 446 -10.68 -13.33 -48.70
CA LEU A 446 -9.42 -13.07 -49.40
C LEU A 446 -8.21 -13.59 -48.64
N MET A 447 -8.15 -13.39 -47.32
CA MET A 447 -7.07 -13.91 -46.48
C MET A 447 -7.03 -15.44 -46.44
N ARG A 448 -8.19 -16.10 -46.50
CA ARG A 448 -8.28 -17.57 -46.51
C ARG A 448 -7.74 -18.18 -47.80
N ASP A 449 -8.01 -17.55 -48.93
CA ASP A 449 -7.71 -18.10 -50.26
C ASP A 449 -6.33 -17.66 -50.79
N THR A 450 -5.69 -16.68 -50.14
CA THR A 450 -4.40 -16.13 -50.58
C THR A 450 -3.23 -16.85 -49.91
N THR A 451 -2.30 -17.37 -50.73
CA THR A 451 -1.06 -17.97 -50.23
C THR A 451 -0.09 -16.93 -49.70
N ALA A 452 0.80 -17.31 -48.77
CA ALA A 452 1.77 -16.41 -48.16
C ALA A 452 2.68 -15.68 -49.19
N GLN A 453 3.01 -16.33 -50.31
CA GLN A 453 3.77 -15.72 -51.41
C GLN A 453 3.02 -14.54 -52.06
N ARG A 454 1.72 -14.70 -52.29
CA ARG A 454 0.89 -13.64 -52.88
C ARG A 454 0.48 -12.60 -51.85
N TRP A 455 0.46 -12.97 -50.57
CA TRP A 455 0.12 -12.08 -49.47
C TRP A 455 1.06 -10.89 -49.35
N GLU A 456 2.37 -11.14 -49.48
CA GLU A 456 3.43 -10.13 -49.37
C GLU A 456 4.56 -10.43 -50.37
N PRO A 457 4.38 -10.06 -51.65
CA PRO A 457 5.28 -10.48 -52.73
C PRO A 457 6.70 -9.93 -52.59
N GLU A 458 6.86 -8.70 -52.08
CA GLU A 458 8.17 -8.07 -51.89
C GLU A 458 9.03 -8.82 -50.85
N LEU A 459 8.42 -9.18 -49.71
CA LEU A 459 9.09 -9.95 -48.67
C LEU A 459 9.48 -11.33 -49.21
N TYR A 460 8.55 -11.99 -49.92
CA TYR A 460 8.83 -13.28 -50.54
C TYR A 460 9.99 -13.21 -51.55
N GLN A 461 10.03 -12.17 -52.40
CA GLN A 461 11.13 -11.96 -53.35
C GLN A 461 12.48 -11.78 -52.65
N ARG A 462 12.53 -11.02 -51.55
CA ARG A 462 13.76 -10.86 -50.74
C ARG A 462 14.24 -12.18 -50.15
N VAL A 463 13.32 -12.97 -49.59
CA VAL A 463 13.66 -14.29 -49.02
C VAL A 463 14.10 -15.27 -50.11
N ALA A 464 13.41 -15.27 -51.26
CA ALA A 464 13.75 -16.11 -52.39
C ALA A 464 15.13 -15.78 -52.98
N ALA A 465 15.50 -14.49 -53.05
CA ALA A 465 16.79 -14.03 -53.55
C ALA A 465 17.98 -14.57 -52.71
N VAL A 466 17.86 -14.52 -51.38
CA VAL A 466 18.90 -15.04 -50.45
C VAL A 466 19.06 -16.55 -50.58
N ILE A 467 17.96 -17.29 -50.80
CA ILE A 467 17.98 -18.74 -50.97
C ILE A 467 18.55 -19.14 -52.35
N SER A 468 18.37 -18.32 -53.38
CA SER A 468 19.01 -18.56 -54.68
C SER A 468 20.51 -18.25 -54.66
N GLU A 469 20.95 -17.21 -53.94
CA GLU A 469 22.38 -16.87 -53.80
C GLU A 469 23.16 -17.89 -52.95
N SER A 470 22.49 -18.66 -52.07
CA SER A 470 23.16 -19.71 -51.28
C SER A 470 23.37 -21.03 -52.05
N LYS A 471 22.97 -21.09 -53.33
CA LYS A 471 23.07 -22.29 -54.17
C LYS A 471 24.09 -22.18 -55.31
N ASP A 472 24.65 -20.99 -55.53
CA ASP A 472 25.81 -20.75 -56.39
C ASP A 472 27.05 -20.52 -55.51
#